data_AF-A0A2D0ACA2-F1
#
_entry.id   AF-A0A2D0ACA2-F1
#
_cell.length_a   1.000
_cell.length_b   1.000
_cell.length_c   1.000
_cell.angle_alpha   90.00
_cell.angle_beta   90.00
_cell.angle_gamma   90.00
#
_symmetry.space_group_name_H-M   'P 1'
#
loop_
_entity.id
_entity.type
_entity.pdbx_description
1 polymer ?
#
loop_
_entity_poly.entity_id
_entity_poly.type
_entity_poly.pdbx_seq_one_letter_code
_entity_poly.pdbx_strand_id
1 'polypeptide(L)' 'MPHVIVKMLEGRTQAQKEALTEEIAKALKTAIGCPDESISVAIEDFAPADWKGKVYDTDILGAGENLFRKPGYEP' A
#
# COMPACT_ATOMS: atom_id res chain seq x y z
N MET A 1 8.07 8.72 -11.94
CA MET A 1 7.27 7.50 -12.19
C MET A 1 7.10 6.76 -10.86
N PRO A 2 6.03 7.05 -10.10
CA PRO A 2 5.80 6.39 -8.82
C PRO A 2 5.26 4.97 -9.01
N HIS A 3 5.75 4.05 -8.19
CA HIS A 3 5.18 2.73 -7.99
C HIS A 3 4.70 2.61 -6.54
N VAL A 4 3.47 2.13 -6.34
CA VAL A 4 2.90 1.89 -5.01
C VAL A 4 2.57 0.41 -4.88
N ILE A 5 3.01 -0.19 -3.78
CA ILE A 5 2.59 -1.54 -3.39
C ILE A 5 1.71 -1.40 -2.16
N VAL A 6 0.46 -1.85 -2.26
CA VAL A 6 -0.45 -1.97 -1.13
C VAL A 6 -0.39 -3.41 -0.64
N LYS A 7 0.27 -3.61 0.50
CA LYS A 7 0.21 -4.88 1.24
C LYS A 7 -0.93 -4.77 2.25
N MET A 8 -1.87 -5.72 2.25
CA MET A 8 -3.01 -5.70 3.17
C MET A 8 -3.46 -7.12 3.56
N LEU A 9 -4.26 -7.21 4.62
CA LEU A 9 -4.93 -8.47 4.96
C LEU A 9 -5.94 -8.86 3.87
N GLU A 10 -6.01 -10.15 3.58
CA GLU A 10 -6.94 -10.73 2.62
C GLU A 10 -8.42 -10.44 2.93
N GLY A 11 -9.29 -10.65 1.94
CA GLY A 11 -10.75 -10.56 2.08
C GLY A 11 -11.41 -9.35 1.40
N ARG A 12 -10.67 -8.59 0.57
CA ARG A 12 -11.23 -7.47 -0.22
C ARG A 12 -11.61 -8.00 -1.60
N THR A 13 -12.75 -7.54 -2.12
CA THR A 13 -13.20 -7.95 -3.46
C THR A 13 -12.36 -7.30 -4.55
N GLN A 14 -12.41 -7.87 -5.75
CA GLN A 14 -11.73 -7.29 -6.92
C GLN A 14 -12.19 -5.85 -7.20
N ALA A 15 -13.49 -5.58 -7.13
CA ALA A 15 -14.03 -4.23 -7.32
C ALA A 15 -13.52 -3.21 -6.28
N GLN A 16 -13.31 -3.65 -5.03
CA GLN A 16 -12.71 -2.78 -4.00
C GLN A 16 -11.24 -2.48 -4.29
N LYS A 17 -10.49 -3.45 -4.82
CA LYS A 17 -9.08 -3.28 -5.21
C LYS A 17 -8.92 -2.33 -6.40
N GLU A 18 -9.80 -2.43 -7.39
CA GLU A 18 -9.87 -1.52 -8.53
C GLU A 18 -10.19 -0.09 -8.06
N ALA A 19 -11.23 0.08 -7.24
CA ALA A 19 -11.57 1.39 -6.68
C ALA A 19 -10.43 2.00 -5.84
N LEU A 20 -9.73 1.19 -5.04
CA LEU A 20 -8.57 1.64 -4.28
C LEU A 20 -7.42 2.11 -5.20
N THR A 21 -7.18 1.39 -6.29
CA THR A 21 -6.13 1.72 -7.26
C THR A 21 -6.38 3.08 -7.90
N GLU A 22 -7.62 3.35 -8.31
CA GLU A 22 -8.01 4.64 -8.89
C GLU A 22 -7.80 5.80 -7.91
N GLU A 23 -8.19 5.64 -6.65
CA GLU A 23 -8.01 6.69 -5.65
C GLU A 23 -6.52 6.92 -5.29
N ILE A 24 -5.69 5.88 -5.26
CA ILE A 24 -4.23 6.03 -5.09
C ILE A 24 -3.63 6.80 -6.27
N ALA A 25 -3.96 6.41 -7.50
CA ALA A 25 -3.45 7.08 -8.70
C ALA A 25 -3.86 8.56 -8.71
N LYS A 26 -5.12 8.85 -8.38
CA LYS A 26 -5.62 10.22 -8.22
C LYS A 26 -4.86 11.00 -7.14
N ALA A 27 -4.61 10.39 -5.97
CA ALA A 27 -3.85 11.04 -4.91
C ALA A 27 -2.43 11.41 -5.36
N LEU A 28 -1.74 10.53 -6.08
CA LEU A 28 -0.41 10.81 -6.64
C LEU A 28 -0.43 11.93 -7.69
N LYS A 29 -1.42 11.92 -8.59
CA LYS A 29 -1.62 13.01 -9.56
C LYS A 29 -1.80 14.35 -8.85
N THR A 30 -2.67 14.41 -7.85
CA THR A 30 -3.01 15.65 -7.15
C THR A 30 -1.90 16.14 -6.22
N ALA A 31 -1.25 15.25 -5.46
CA ALA A 31 -0.30 15.65 -4.43
C ALA A 31 1.08 16.01 -5.00
N ILE A 32 1.54 15.30 -6.04
CA ILE A 32 2.91 15.44 -6.57
C ILE A 32 2.95 15.64 -8.08
N GLY A 33 1.82 15.88 -8.75
CA GLY A 33 1.78 16.26 -10.17
C GLY A 33 2.25 15.18 -11.15
N CYS A 34 2.18 13.90 -10.76
CA CYS A 34 2.61 12.80 -11.63
C CYS A 34 1.60 12.58 -12.77
N PRO A 35 2.05 12.32 -14.02
CA PRO A 35 1.14 11.94 -15.10
C PRO A 35 0.63 10.50 -14.90
N ASP A 36 -0.59 10.24 -15.37
CA ASP A 36 -1.31 8.97 -15.15
C ASP A 36 -0.54 7.74 -15.67
N GLU A 37 -0.01 7.85 -16.89
CA GLU A 37 0.81 6.83 -17.56
C GLU A 37 2.11 6.46 -16.82
N SER A 38 2.54 7.28 -15.86
CA SER A 38 3.75 7.07 -15.06
C SER A 38 3.46 6.42 -13.70
N ILE A 39 2.20 6.13 -13.38
CA ILE A 39 1.77 5.56 -12.10
C ILE A 39 1.53 4.06 -12.28
N SER A 40 2.03 3.26 -11.34
CA SER A 40 1.69 1.84 -11.24
C SER A 40 1.36 1.47 -9.79
N VAL A 41 0.37 0.60 -9.62
CA VAL A 41 -0.07 0.13 -8.29
C VAL A 41 -0.16 -1.39 -8.31
N ALA A 42 0.48 -2.04 -7.34
CA ALA A 42 0.32 -3.46 -7.05
C ALA A 42 -0.44 -3.62 -5.72
N ILE A 43 -1.26 -4.67 -5.61
CA ILE A 43 -1.98 -5.02 -4.39
C ILE A 43 -1.65 -6.47 -4.04
N GLU A 44 -1.15 -6.68 -2.83
CA GLU A 44 -0.77 -7.99 -2.29
C GLU A 44 -1.61 -8.30 -1.05
N ASP A 45 -2.31 -9.44 -1.09
CA ASP A 45 -3.07 -9.94 0.04
C ASP A 45 -2.20 -10.88 0.89
N PHE A 46 -2.30 -10.72 2.21
CA PHE A 46 -1.63 -11.55 3.19
C PHE A 46 -2.65 -12.17 4.14
N ALA A 47 -2.46 -13.46 4.44
CA ALA A 47 -3.18 -14.11 5.52
C ALA A 47 -2.77 -13.47 6.88
N PRO A 48 -3.67 -13.41 7.88
CA PRO A 48 -3.35 -12.84 9.19
C PRO A 48 -2.12 -13.46 9.87
N ALA A 49 -1.92 -14.77 9.71
CA ALA A 49 -0.77 -15.48 10.28
C ALA A 49 0.58 -15.04 9.69
N ASP A 50 0.58 -14.53 8.45
CA ASP A 50 1.77 -14.08 7.74
C ASP A 50 2.07 -12.59 7.98
N TRP A 51 1.08 -11.81 8.43
CA TRP A 51 1.15 -10.35 8.46
C TRP A 51 2.32 -9.82 9.29
N LYS A 52 2.51 -10.36 10.50
CA LYS A 52 3.54 -9.90 11.43
C LYS A 52 4.94 -10.01 10.82
N GLY A 53 5.33 -11.21 10.40
CA GLY A 53 6.67 -11.44 9.86
C GLY A 53 6.89 -10.83 8.48
N LYS A 54 5.92 -11.00 7.56
CA LYS A 54 6.12 -10.62 6.15
C LYS A 54 5.89 -9.14 5.86
N VAL A 55 5.10 -8.45 6.69
CA VAL A 55 4.73 -7.03 6.45
C VAL A 55 5.09 -6.15 7.63
N TYR A 56 4.64 -6.48 8.84
CA TYR A 56 4.83 -5.58 9.98
C TYR A 56 6.30 -5.44 10.36
N ASP A 57 6.98 -6.54 10.64
CA ASP A 57 8.39 -6.52 11.05
C ASP A 57 9.29 -6.09 9.87
N THR A 58 8.96 -6.54 8.66
CA THR A 58 9.79 -6.32 7.47
C THR A 58 9.59 -4.93 6.86
N ASP A 59 8.37 -4.57 6.47
CA ASP A 59 8.12 -3.33 5.73
C ASP A 59 7.74 -2.16 6.64
N ILE A 60 7.03 -2.39 7.75
CA ILE A 60 6.60 -1.30 8.63
C ILE A 60 7.73 -0.90 9.58
N LEU A 61 8.21 -1.83 10.41
CA LEU A 61 9.33 -1.55 11.31
C LEU A 61 10.65 -1.38 10.54
N GLY A 62 10.86 -2.16 9.48
CA GLY A 62 12.05 -2.07 8.64
C GLY A 62 12.13 -0.81 7.76
N ALA A 63 11.03 -0.07 7.56
CA ALA A 63 11.07 1.17 6.77
C ALA A 63 11.86 2.32 7.44
N GLY A 64 12.03 2.31 8.76
CA GLY A 64 12.81 3.32 9.48
C GLY A 64 12.32 4.75 9.20
N GLU A 65 13.22 5.61 8.72
CA GLU A 65 12.91 7.01 8.37
C GLU A 65 11.96 7.16 7.16
N ASN A 66 11.81 6.11 6.35
CA ASN A 66 10.90 6.11 5.21
C ASN A 66 9.43 5.87 5.62
N LEU A 67 9.15 5.59 6.90
CA LEU A 67 7.78 5.43 7.41
C LEU A 67 7.17 6.79 7.80
N PHE A 68 6.59 7.47 6.80
CA PHE A 68 5.95 8.78 7.00
C PHE A 68 4.64 8.73 7.81
N ARG A 69 4.07 7.54 8.03
CA ARG A 69 2.86 7.34 8.86
C ARG A 69 2.95 6.02 9.63
N LYS A 70 2.97 6.11 10.97
CA LYS A 70 2.99 4.93 11.86
C LYS A 70 1.61 4.27 11.97
N PRO A 71 1.55 2.94 12.13
CA PRO A 71 0.30 2.25 12.46
C PRO A 71 -0.19 2.65 13.87
N GLY A 72 -1.50 2.63 14.07
CA GLY A 72 -2.12 2.81 15.39
C GLY A 72 -2.25 1.50 16.19
N TYR A 73 -1.52 0.45 15.80
CA TYR A 73 -1.62 -0.88 16.37
C TYR A 73 -0.23 -1.54 16.50
N GLU A 74 -0.15 -2.51 17.42
CA GLU A 74 0.99 -3.41 17.60
C GLU A 74 0.45 -4.86 17.56
N PRO A 75 0.77 -5.65 16.52
CA PRO A 75 0.19 -6.97 16.29
C PRO A 75 0.84 -8.11 17.08
#